data_AF-A0A940GKM7-F1
#
_entry.id   AF-A0A940GKM7-F1
#
_cell.length_a   1.000
_cell.length_b   1.000
_cell.length_c   1.000
_cell.angle_alpha   90.00
_cell.angle_beta   90.00
_cell.angle_gamma   90.00
#
_symmetry.space_group_name_H-M   'P 1'
#
loop_
_entity.id
_entity.type
_entity.pdbx_description
1 polymer ?
#
loop_
_entity_poly.entity_id
_entity_poly.type
_entity_poly.pdbx_seq_one_letter_code
_entity_poly.pdbx_strand_id
1 'polypeptide(L)' 'MEPVTRRDREQELRSLLAQMEAHPERDWNSERERVDVLREMLKEPAHSHG' A
#
# COMPACT_ATOMS: atom_id res chain seq x y z
N MET A 1 -15.72 5.48 11.34
CA MET A 1 -14.56 5.08 10.52
C MET A 1 -13.41 4.86 11.47
N GLU A 2 -12.85 3.66 11.52
CA GLU A 2 -11.62 3.42 12.27
C GLU A 2 -10.46 4.20 11.63
N PRO A 3 -9.56 4.79 12.43
CA PRO A 3 -8.41 5.50 11.88
C PRO A 3 -7.47 4.48 11.22
N VAL A 4 -7.27 4.60 9.91
CA VAL A 4 -6.30 3.77 9.18
C VAL A 4 -4.90 4.07 9.73
N THR A 5 -4.29 3.10 10.39
CA THR A 5 -2.97 3.24 10.99
C THR A 5 -1.87 2.99 9.96
N ARG A 6 -0.62 3.25 10.33
CA ARG A 6 0.54 2.88 9.52
C ARG A 6 0.60 1.36 9.30
N ARG A 7 0.27 0.58 10.34
CA ARG A 7 0.27 -0.89 10.30
C ARG A 7 -0.77 -1.42 9.31
N ASP A 8 -1.93 -0.76 9.22
CA ASP A 8 -2.96 -1.14 8.23
C ASP A 8 -2.45 -0.93 6.80
N ARG A 9 -1.77 0.19 6.53
CA ARG A 9 -1.15 0.47 5.22
C ARG A 9 -0.04 -0.53 4.88
N GLU A 10 0.77 -0.92 5.86
CA GLU A 10 1.80 -1.98 5.68
C GLU A 10 1.17 -3.35 5.40
N GLN A 11 0.02 -3.65 6.02
CA GLN A 11 -0.70 -4.89 5.76
C GLN A 11 -1.35 -4.88 4.38
N GLU A 12 -1.95 -3.76 3.98
CA GLU A 12 -2.51 -3.57 2.65
C GLU A 12 -1.45 -3.73 1.55
N LEU A 13 -0.29 -3.08 1.71
CA LEU A 13 0.83 -3.20 0.77
C LEU A 13 1.29 -4.65 0.61
N ARG A 14 1.45 -5.38 1.71
CA ARG A 14 1.86 -6.80 1.67
C ARG A 14 0.82 -7.67 0.96
N SER A 15 -0.45 -7.45 1.23
CA SER A 15 -1.54 -8.20 0.59
C SER A 15 -1.62 -7.91 -0.91
N LEU A 16 -1.41 -6.67 -1.35
CA LEU A 16 -1.38 -6.33 -2.77
C LEU A 16 -0.21 -7.01 -3.49
N LEU A 17 0.99 -6.92 -2.93
CA LEU A 17 2.17 -7.57 -3.51
C LEU A 17 1.99 -9.09 -3.61
N ALA A 18 1.48 -9.74 -2.56
CA ALA A 18 1.23 -11.19 -2.58
C ALA A 18 0.20 -11.60 -3.64
N GLN A 19 -0.86 -10.80 -3.84
CA GLN A 19 -1.85 -11.06 -4.88
C GLN A 19 -1.26 -10.90 -6.29
N MET A 20 -0.41 -9.89 -6.49
CA MET A 20 0.30 -9.67 -7.75
C MET A 20 1.26 -10.81 -8.08
N GLU A 21 1.98 -11.33 -7.08
CA GLU A 21 2.85 -12.49 -7.24
C GLU A 21 2.07 -13.78 -7.50
N ALA A 22 0.90 -13.95 -6.87
CA ALA A 22 0.07 -15.14 -7.03
C ALA A 22 -0.65 -15.20 -8.38
N HIS A 23 -0.98 -14.06 -8.99
CA HIS A 23 -1.71 -14.00 -10.27
C HIS A 23 -1.03 -13.04 -11.26
N PRO A 24 0.16 -13.37 -11.78
CA PRO A 24 0.86 -12.54 -12.76
C PRO A 24 0.09 -12.41 -14.08
N GLU A 25 -0.89 -13.28 -14.35
CA GLU A 25 -1.75 -13.23 -15.53
C GLU A 25 -2.79 -12.10 -15.52
N ARG A 26 -3.05 -11.48 -14.37
CA ARG A 26 -4.00 -10.36 -14.24
C ARG A 26 -3.34 -9.02 -14.57
N ASP A 27 -4.13 -8.09 -15.09
CA ASP A 27 -3.69 -6.69 -15.16
C ASP A 27 -3.77 -6.06 -13.77
N TRP A 28 -2.64 -5.49 -13.34
CA TRP A 28 -2.44 -4.89 -12.01
C TRP A 28 -2.16 -3.40 -12.10
N ASN A 29 -2.49 -2.73 -13.20
CA ASN A 29 -2.20 -1.30 -13.38
C ASN A 29 -2.72 -0.44 -12.22
N SER A 30 -4.00 -0.58 -11.86
CA SER A 30 -4.60 0.19 -10.76
C SER A 30 -3.98 -0.14 -9.40
N GLU A 31 -3.71 -1.42 -9.14
CA GLU A 31 -3.09 -1.89 -7.90
C GLU A 31 -1.62 -1.47 -7.80
N ARG A 32 -0.90 -1.35 -8.93
CA ARG A 32 0.47 -0.80 -8.99
C ARG A 32 0.49 0.66 -8.60
N GLU A 33 -0.44 1.46 -9.13
CA GLU A 33 -0.59 2.86 -8.69
C GLU A 33 -0.86 2.93 -7.18
N ARG A 34 -1.71 2.04 -6.67
CA ARG A 34 -2.00 1.96 -5.23
C ARG A 34 -0.78 1.54 -4.41
N VAL A 35 0.01 0.58 -4.89
CA VAL A 35 1.27 0.16 -4.27
C VAL A 35 2.25 1.32 -4.18
N ASP A 36 2.39 2.13 -5.23
CA ASP A 36 3.28 3.30 -5.23
C ASP A 36 2.81 4.35 -4.23
N VAL A 37 1.52 4.66 -4.17
CA VAL A 37 0.96 5.56 -3.14
C VAL A 37 1.23 5.02 -1.73
N LEU A 38 0.97 3.74 -1.48
CA LEU A 38 1.23 3.13 -0.17
C LEU A 38 2.72 3.17 0.20
N ARG A 39 3.62 2.96 -0.77
CA ARG A 39 5.06 3.07 -0.56
C ARG A 39 5.48 4.49 -0.19
N GLU A 40 4.96 5.51 -0.88
CA GLU A 40 5.25 6.91 -0.55
C GLU A 40 4.73 7.27 0.85
N MET A 41 3.48 6.92 1.17
CA MET A 41 2.89 7.16 2.50
C MET A 41 3.68 6.49 3.64
N LEU A 42 4.34 5.36 3.37
CA LEU A 42 5.14 4.62 4.35
C LEU A 42 6.59 5.09 4.45
N LYS A 43 7.12 5.72 3.38
CA LYS A 43 8.44 6.36 3.32
C LYS A 43 8.46 7.68 4.06
N GLU A 44 7.38 8.44 4.02
CA GLU A 44 7.29 9.67 4.81
C GLU A 44 7.26 9.30 6.30
N PRO A 45 8.26 9.70 7.11
CA PRO A 45 8.12 9.62 8.55
C PRO A 45 6.97 10.53 8.89
N ALA A 46 5.85 9.95 9.37
CA ALA A 46 4.58 10.62 9.68
C ALA A 46 4.81 12.10 9.92
N HIS A 47 4.66 12.91 8.86
CA HIS A 47 5.07 14.31 8.92
C HIS A 47 4.11 14.98 9.90
N SER A 48 4.61 15.14 11.13
CA SER A 48 4.66 16.39 11.84
C SER A 48 3.67 17.40 11.27
N HIS A 49 2.43 17.33 11.73
CA HIS A 49 1.61 18.53 11.82
C HIS A 49 2.22 19.32 13.00
N GLY A 50 3.29 20.07 12.69
CA GLY A 50 3.93 21.05 13.58
C GLY A 50 3.40 22.44 13.27
#